data_AF-A0A966DRH1-F1
#
_entry.id   AF-A0A966DRH1-F1
#
_cell.length_a   1.000
_cell.length_b   1.000
_cell.length_c   1.000
_cell.angle_alpha   90.00
_cell.angle_beta   90.00
_cell.angle_gamma   90.00
#
_symmetry.space_group_name_H-M   'P 1'
#
loop_
_entity.id
_entity.type
_entity.pdbx_description
1 polymer ?
#
loop_
_entity_poly.entity_id
_entity_poly.type
_entity_poly.pdbx_seq_one_letter_code
_entity_poly.pdbx_strand_id
1 'polypeptide(L)'
;MGKNFLNELNEAQRRAVEATEGPVLVIAGAGSGKTRVLTYRVAHLLQNGVDPFQILALTFTNKAAREMRERITSLVSHGQARSVWMGTFHSIFARILRIDGHWMGYPPNYTIYDTDDSKSVLRTLVKEMGLDPKLYAANIILNRISAAKSSLISAADYNENPELLAQDKQNARPLIGTIYTAYQSRLFRAAAMDFDDLLFNTNLLLRDHPEILFKYQKKFAYILVDEFQDTNYSQYLITKKLSADNENICVVGDDAQSIYAFRGANIENILNLKNDYPSLQVFKLEQNYRSTKNIVQAANSIIEKNKKQIQKEVWTDNPEGNKIEILKAVSDSEEGVLVADAIFKAKMNFHIKNEDCAILYRTNAQSRSMEEALRKKNIPYRIYGGVSFYQRKEIKDLLAYFRLSINHRDEEALTRIINYPTRGIGKTSIEKLVARAGEINIPLWNLLEDRQQCAAAGIHSGTVNKIVDFVAMIKSFAVKINTLSAYEAAKQITGSTGIMKELHEDRTP
;
A
#
# COMPACT_ATOMS: atom_id res chain seq x y z
N MET A 1 34.49 16.93 -8.96
CA MET A 1 33.93 18.22 -8.50
C MET A 1 32.41 18.08 -8.48
N GLY A 2 31.80 18.06 -7.29
CA GLY A 2 30.35 17.90 -7.15
C GLY A 2 29.60 19.13 -7.67
N LYS A 3 28.52 18.94 -8.43
CA LYS A 3 27.59 20.03 -8.74
C LYS A 3 27.11 20.65 -7.43
N ASN A 4 27.28 21.98 -7.27
CA ASN A 4 26.73 22.70 -6.13
C ASN A 4 25.23 22.94 -6.35
N PHE A 5 24.45 21.85 -6.25
CA PHE A 5 23.00 21.87 -6.45
C PHE A 5 22.28 22.72 -5.39
N LEU A 6 22.92 23.03 -4.26
CA LEU A 6 22.34 23.89 -3.22
C LEU A 6 22.04 25.30 -3.73
N ASN A 7 22.75 25.77 -4.75
CA ASN A 7 22.50 27.06 -5.39
C ASN A 7 21.17 27.11 -6.17
N GLU A 8 20.52 25.98 -6.41
CA GLU A 8 19.22 25.92 -7.07
C GLU A 8 18.03 26.01 -6.10
N LEU A 9 18.31 26.13 -4.80
CA LEU A 9 17.32 26.21 -3.73
C LEU A 9 17.14 27.65 -3.24
N ASN A 10 15.92 28.01 -2.84
CA ASN A 10 15.73 29.25 -2.09
C ASN A 10 16.31 29.11 -0.66
N GLU A 11 16.40 30.22 0.07
CA GLU A 11 17.02 30.24 1.40
C GLU A 11 16.36 29.25 2.38
N ALA A 12 15.03 29.20 2.45
CA ALA A 12 14.30 28.31 3.35
C ALA A 12 14.52 26.82 3.02
N GLN A 13 14.49 26.47 1.73
CA GLN A 13 14.78 25.12 1.24
C GLN A 13 16.23 24.73 1.54
N ARG A 14 17.19 25.64 1.30
CA ARG A 14 18.60 25.40 1.55
C ARG A 14 18.87 25.15 3.03
N ARG A 15 18.34 26.00 3.92
CA ARG A 15 18.44 25.80 5.37
C ARG A 15 17.86 24.46 5.82
N ALA A 16 16.72 24.05 5.26
CA ALA A 16 16.12 22.75 5.55
C ALA A 16 16.97 21.56 5.03
N VAL A 17 17.71 21.74 3.94
CA VAL A 17 18.62 20.72 3.39
C VAL A 17 19.92 20.61 4.21
N GLU A 18 20.48 21.74 4.63
CA GLU A 18 21.74 21.82 5.37
C GLU A 18 21.59 21.43 6.86
N ALA A 19 20.41 21.60 7.45
CA ALA A 19 20.12 21.24 8.85
C ALA A 19 20.04 19.72 9.06
N THR A 20 21.15 19.00 8.91
CA THR A 20 21.23 17.53 8.84
C THR A 20 21.04 16.82 10.18
N GLU A 21 21.52 17.43 11.26
CA GLU A 21 21.49 16.86 12.61
C GLU A 21 20.26 17.28 13.43
N GLY A 22 19.80 16.36 14.27
CA GLY A 22 18.63 16.49 15.12
C GLY A 22 17.30 16.43 14.35
N PRO A 23 16.19 16.56 15.09
CA PRO A 23 14.85 16.45 14.53
C PRO A 23 14.49 17.69 13.72
N VAL A 24 14.02 17.46 12.49
CA VAL A 24 13.62 18.50 11.53
C VAL A 24 12.19 18.27 11.05
N LEU A 25 11.38 19.32 11.11
CA LEU A 25 10.07 19.40 10.48
C LEU A 25 10.09 20.45 9.37
N VAL A 26 9.86 20.01 8.14
CA VAL A 26 9.67 20.89 6.99
C VAL A 26 8.18 21.00 6.70
N ILE A 27 7.59 22.15 7.06
CA ILE A 27 6.19 22.47 6.80
C ILE A 27 6.12 23.15 5.46
N ALA A 28 5.48 22.54 4.49
CA ALA A 28 5.63 22.96 3.12
C ALA A 28 4.29 23.09 2.45
N GLY A 29 3.93 24.31 2.04
CA GLY A 29 2.69 24.56 1.33
C GLY A 29 2.61 23.81 0.01
N ALA A 30 1.42 23.67 -0.55
CA ALA A 30 1.22 23.08 -1.87
C ALA A 30 2.16 23.73 -2.90
N GLY A 31 2.88 22.91 -3.68
CA GLY A 31 3.76 23.40 -4.75
C GLY A 31 5.08 24.07 -4.30
N SER A 32 5.44 24.00 -3.01
CA SER A 32 6.65 24.65 -2.46
C SER A 32 7.96 23.87 -2.60
N GLY A 33 7.91 22.67 -3.19
CA GLY A 33 9.10 21.84 -3.41
C GLY A 33 9.42 20.83 -2.30
N LYS A 34 8.42 20.34 -1.54
CA LYS A 34 8.52 19.24 -0.55
C LYS A 34 9.52 18.14 -0.94
N THR A 35 9.21 17.43 -2.02
CA THR A 35 10.01 16.32 -2.51
C THR A 35 11.41 16.77 -2.96
N ARG A 36 11.55 18.01 -3.46
CA ARG A 36 12.86 18.57 -3.83
C ARG A 36 13.77 18.66 -2.62
N VAL A 37 13.29 19.22 -1.50
CA VAL A 37 14.05 19.31 -0.25
C VAL A 37 14.51 17.94 0.24
N LEU A 38 13.63 16.93 0.27
CA LEU A 38 14.03 15.57 0.65
C LEU A 38 15.13 15.00 -0.24
N THR A 39 14.96 15.08 -1.56
CA THR A 39 15.94 14.54 -2.51
C THR A 39 17.29 15.24 -2.41
N TYR A 40 17.30 16.55 -2.21
CA TYR A 40 18.52 17.34 -2.08
C TYR A 40 19.18 17.10 -0.72
N ARG A 41 18.40 16.89 0.34
CA ARG A 41 18.91 16.50 1.65
C ARG A 41 19.61 15.14 1.61
N VAL A 42 19.03 14.14 0.94
CA VAL A 42 19.72 12.85 0.72
C VAL A 42 21.01 13.06 -0.07
N ALA A 43 20.98 13.83 -1.15
CA ALA A 43 22.17 14.12 -1.94
C ALA A 43 23.25 14.85 -1.11
N HIS A 44 22.85 15.77 -0.23
CA HIS A 44 23.74 16.52 0.65
C HIS A 44 24.41 15.63 1.70
N LEU A 45 23.64 14.76 2.36
CA LEU A 45 24.18 13.75 3.29
C LEU A 45 25.24 12.87 2.61
N LEU A 46 24.95 12.39 1.40
CA LEU A 46 25.87 11.56 0.62
C LEU A 46 27.14 12.31 0.20
N GLN A 47 27.03 13.59 -0.15
CA GLN A 47 28.20 14.44 -0.47
C GLN A 47 29.06 14.71 0.77
N ASN A 48 28.45 14.78 1.96
CA ASN A 48 29.15 14.95 3.23
C ASN A 48 29.73 13.64 3.79
N GLY A 49 29.69 12.55 3.02
CA GLY A 49 30.36 11.28 3.38
C GLY A 49 29.51 10.31 4.18
N VAL A 50 28.20 10.55 4.35
CA VAL A 50 27.29 9.59 4.98
C VAL A 50 27.18 8.33 4.10
N ASP A 51 27.31 7.15 4.70
CA ASP A 51 27.11 5.88 3.99
C ASP A 51 25.64 5.79 3.50
N PRO A 52 25.38 5.55 2.19
CA PRO A 52 24.04 5.35 1.67
C PRO A 52 23.20 4.34 2.45
N PHE A 53 23.79 3.27 2.99
CA PHE A 53 23.07 2.25 3.76
C PHE A 53 22.54 2.76 5.10
N GLN A 54 23.03 3.92 5.55
CA GLN A 54 22.58 4.59 6.76
C GLN A 54 21.42 5.57 6.56
N ILE A 55 20.99 5.77 5.32
CA ILE A 55 19.90 6.67 4.98
C ILE A 55 18.63 5.86 4.70
N LEU A 56 17.57 6.13 5.46
CA LEU A 56 16.23 5.61 5.25
C LEU A 56 15.30 6.72 4.76
N ALA A 57 14.67 6.54 3.60
CA ALA A 57 13.67 7.47 3.06
C ALA A 57 12.32 6.78 2.82
N LEU A 58 11.28 7.25 3.50
CA LEU A 58 9.93 6.69 3.52
C LEU A 58 8.94 7.62 2.80
N THR A 59 8.02 7.01 2.06
CA THR A 59 6.90 7.71 1.39
C THR A 59 5.64 6.84 1.37
N PHE A 60 4.53 7.37 0.85
CA PHE A 60 3.24 6.68 0.82
C PHE A 60 2.99 5.91 -0.47
N THR A 61 3.53 6.35 -1.61
CA THR A 61 3.22 5.75 -2.91
C THR A 61 4.48 5.23 -3.61
N ASN A 62 4.31 4.13 -4.35
CA ASN A 62 5.40 3.58 -5.18
C ASN A 62 5.84 4.57 -6.27
N LYS A 63 4.93 5.40 -6.77
CA LYS A 63 5.24 6.47 -7.73
C LYS A 63 6.16 7.51 -7.11
N ALA A 64 5.82 8.03 -5.92
CA ALA A 64 6.67 8.98 -5.20
C ALA A 64 8.05 8.38 -4.88
N ALA A 65 8.12 7.11 -4.45
CA ALA A 65 9.38 6.44 -4.20
C ALA A 65 10.25 6.33 -5.47
N ARG A 66 9.64 6.06 -6.62
CA ARG A 66 10.37 5.99 -7.91
C ARG A 66 10.85 7.37 -8.35
N GLU A 67 9.98 8.38 -8.30
CA GLU A 67 10.34 9.77 -8.67
C GLU A 67 11.44 10.33 -7.76
N MET A 68 11.38 10.05 -6.45
CA MET A 68 12.43 10.41 -5.49
C MET A 68 13.77 9.73 -5.85
N ARG A 69 13.74 8.48 -6.30
CA ARG A 69 14.94 7.73 -6.74
C ARG A 69 15.58 8.34 -7.96
N GLU A 70 14.77 8.65 -8.96
CA GLU A 70 15.22 9.27 -10.21
C GLU A 70 15.86 10.63 -9.92
N ARG A 71 15.24 11.43 -9.05
CA ARG A 71 15.78 12.72 -8.61
C ARG A 71 17.09 12.61 -7.84
N ILE A 72 17.23 11.65 -6.92
CA ILE A 72 18.50 11.44 -6.21
C ILE A 72 19.58 10.98 -7.20
N THR A 73 19.23 10.07 -8.12
CA THR A 73 20.15 9.54 -9.13
C THR A 73 20.68 10.61 -10.10
N SER A 74 19.94 11.70 -10.32
CA SER A 74 20.43 12.82 -11.13
C SER A 74 21.38 13.77 -10.38
N LEU A 75 21.41 13.71 -9.04
CA LEU A 75 22.22 14.56 -8.17
C LEU A 75 23.52 13.88 -7.69
N VAL A 76 23.50 12.56 -7.52
CA VAL A 76 24.63 11.76 -7.03
C VAL A 76 24.94 10.58 -7.95
N SER A 77 26.00 9.82 -7.67
CA SER A 77 26.31 8.64 -8.48
C SER A 77 25.20 7.57 -8.40
N HIS A 78 24.96 6.87 -9.51
CA HIS A 78 23.93 5.83 -9.59
C HIS A 78 24.13 4.71 -8.54
N GLY A 79 25.38 4.37 -8.22
CA GLY A 79 25.69 3.35 -7.20
C GLY A 79 25.25 3.77 -5.79
N GLN A 80 25.52 5.02 -5.41
CA GLN A 80 25.09 5.57 -4.12
C GLN A 80 23.56 5.66 -4.05
N ALA A 81 22.92 6.22 -5.07
CA ALA A 81 21.46 6.38 -5.11
C ALA A 81 20.70 5.04 -4.96
N ARG A 82 21.23 3.95 -5.54
CA ARG A 82 20.63 2.61 -5.45
C ARG A 82 20.78 1.99 -4.05
N SER A 83 21.81 2.38 -3.30
CA SER A 83 22.15 1.79 -2.00
C SER A 83 21.34 2.38 -0.84
N VAL A 84 20.77 3.58 -1.03
CA VAL A 84 19.83 4.21 -0.09
C VAL A 84 18.60 3.35 0.12
N TRP A 85 18.24 3.11 1.38
CA TRP A 85 17.00 2.40 1.72
C TRP A 85 15.82 3.34 1.50
N MET A 86 15.15 3.17 0.37
CA MET A 86 14.03 4.04 0.00
C MET A 86 12.86 3.27 -0.58
N GLY A 87 11.66 3.59 -0.11
CA GLY A 87 10.44 2.92 -0.53
C GLY A 87 9.22 3.41 0.22
N THR A 88 8.09 2.74 0.01
CA THR A 88 6.93 2.97 0.87
C THR A 88 7.13 2.36 2.24
N PHE A 89 6.39 2.84 3.25
CA PHE A 89 6.32 2.20 4.57
C PHE A 89 6.15 0.68 4.45
N HIS A 90 5.13 0.23 3.72
CA HIS A 90 4.85 -1.19 3.50
C HIS A 90 6.01 -1.92 2.79
N SER A 91 6.65 -1.31 1.79
CA SER A 91 7.76 -1.96 1.06
C SER A 91 8.99 -2.16 1.94
N ILE A 92 9.33 -1.14 2.75
CA ILE A 92 10.47 -1.21 3.66
C ILE A 92 10.18 -2.18 4.81
N PHE A 93 8.98 -2.13 5.39
CA PHE A 93 8.62 -2.99 6.51
C PHE A 93 8.47 -4.45 6.07
N ALA A 94 7.92 -4.70 4.88
CA ALA A 94 7.99 -6.02 4.27
C ALA A 94 9.45 -6.47 4.12
N ARG A 95 10.36 -5.62 3.62
CA ARG A 95 11.78 -5.96 3.52
C ARG A 95 12.41 -6.31 4.87
N ILE A 96 12.06 -5.60 5.94
CA ILE A 96 12.51 -5.90 7.31
C ILE A 96 11.98 -7.28 7.75
N LEU A 97 10.67 -7.52 7.61
CA LEU A 97 10.03 -8.80 7.96
C LEU A 97 10.52 -9.97 7.10
N ARG A 98 10.94 -9.74 5.85
CA ARG A 98 11.59 -10.77 5.02
C ARG A 98 12.95 -11.20 5.57
N ILE A 99 13.67 -10.29 6.24
CA ILE A 99 15.01 -10.55 6.80
C ILE A 99 14.88 -11.12 8.22
N ASP A 100 14.11 -10.45 9.07
CA ASP A 100 14.07 -10.71 10.52
C ASP A 100 12.69 -11.19 11.01
N GLY A 101 11.73 -11.47 10.12
CA GLY A 101 10.40 -11.97 10.52
C GLY A 101 10.40 -13.38 11.13
N HIS A 102 11.49 -14.12 11.00
CA HIS A 102 11.67 -15.44 11.62
C HIS A 102 11.65 -15.39 13.15
N TRP A 103 12.04 -14.26 13.75
CA TRP A 103 11.89 -14.01 15.20
C TRP A 103 10.42 -14.04 15.66
N MET A 104 9.50 -13.68 14.75
CA MET A 104 8.06 -13.74 14.97
C MET A 104 7.43 -15.05 14.48
N GLY A 105 8.23 -16.05 14.09
CA GLY A 105 7.76 -17.33 13.56
C GLY A 105 7.31 -17.30 12.09
N TYR A 106 7.53 -16.20 11.37
CA TYR A 106 7.21 -16.10 9.95
C TYR A 106 8.40 -16.50 9.06
N PRO A 107 8.20 -17.34 8.04
CA PRO A 107 9.26 -17.66 7.11
C PRO A 107 9.52 -16.50 6.14
N PRO A 108 10.73 -16.36 5.57
CA PRO A 108 11.06 -15.25 4.68
C PRO A 108 10.24 -15.24 3.38
N ASN A 109 9.58 -16.32 3.02
CA ASN A 109 8.73 -16.46 1.83
C ASN A 109 7.22 -16.35 2.12
N TYR A 110 6.80 -15.77 3.25
CA TYR A 110 5.39 -15.52 3.57
C TYR A 110 4.60 -14.84 2.43
N THR A 111 3.31 -15.14 2.25
CA THR A 111 2.48 -14.46 1.24
C THR A 111 1.97 -13.12 1.78
N ILE A 112 1.93 -12.08 0.94
CA ILE A 112 1.16 -10.86 1.24
C ILE A 112 -0.22 -10.98 0.60
N TYR A 113 -1.27 -10.98 1.43
CA TYR A 113 -2.66 -11.04 0.98
C TYR A 113 -3.16 -9.66 0.59
N ASP A 114 -3.85 -9.60 -0.55
CA ASP A 114 -4.59 -8.40 -0.93
C ASP A 114 -5.97 -8.35 -0.26
N THR A 115 -6.70 -7.25 -0.48
CA THR A 115 -8.02 -7.04 0.11
C THR A 115 -9.03 -8.15 -0.25
N ASP A 116 -8.96 -8.71 -1.46
CA ASP A 116 -9.89 -9.76 -1.87
C ASP A 116 -9.52 -11.11 -1.26
N ASP A 117 -8.22 -11.41 -1.18
CA ASP A 117 -7.72 -12.59 -0.46
C ASP A 117 -8.15 -12.53 1.02
N SER A 118 -7.92 -11.40 1.70
CA SER A 118 -8.37 -11.17 3.09
C SER A 118 -9.89 -11.32 3.25
N LYS A 119 -10.68 -10.75 2.33
CA LYS A 119 -12.14 -10.92 2.33
C LYS A 119 -12.56 -12.35 2.05
N SER A 120 -11.80 -13.10 1.27
CA SER A 120 -12.06 -14.52 0.99
C SER A 120 -11.92 -15.36 2.24
N VAL A 121 -10.82 -15.20 2.98
CA VAL A 121 -10.62 -15.86 4.27
C VAL A 121 -11.75 -15.53 5.24
N LEU A 122 -12.13 -14.25 5.36
CA LEU A 122 -13.20 -13.83 6.27
C LEU A 122 -14.56 -14.41 5.87
N ARG A 123 -14.90 -14.50 4.58
CA ARG A 123 -16.14 -15.15 4.12
C ARG A 123 -16.17 -16.63 4.50
N THR A 124 -15.03 -17.32 4.38
CA THR A 124 -14.90 -18.72 4.79
C THR A 124 -15.12 -18.87 6.29
N LEU A 125 -14.47 -18.04 7.12
CA LEU A 125 -14.63 -18.06 8.58
C LEU A 125 -16.09 -17.77 9.01
N VAL A 126 -16.73 -16.77 8.41
CA VAL A 126 -18.15 -16.45 8.68
C VAL A 126 -19.06 -17.66 8.39
N LYS A 127 -18.81 -18.37 7.28
CA LYS A 127 -19.55 -19.60 6.93
C LYS A 127 -19.26 -20.75 7.91
N GLU A 128 -17.99 -20.99 8.24
CA GLU A 128 -17.57 -22.04 9.18
C GLU A 128 -18.15 -21.83 10.59
N MET A 129 -18.28 -20.57 11.03
CA MET A 129 -18.86 -20.20 12.33
C MET A 129 -20.40 -20.15 12.32
N GLY A 130 -21.06 -20.43 11.19
CA GLY A 130 -22.52 -20.41 11.08
C GLY A 130 -23.14 -19.01 11.22
N LEU A 131 -22.39 -17.95 10.90
CA LEU A 131 -22.82 -16.56 11.04
C LEU A 131 -23.54 -16.06 9.78
N ASP A 132 -24.45 -15.10 9.94
CA ASP A 132 -25.16 -14.48 8.81
C ASP A 132 -24.18 -13.63 7.95
N PRO A 133 -23.93 -14.00 6.68
CA PRO A 133 -23.02 -13.26 5.80
C PRO A 133 -23.45 -11.83 5.47
N LYS A 134 -24.74 -11.49 5.63
CA LYS A 134 -25.23 -10.12 5.44
C LYS A 134 -24.88 -9.24 6.63
N LEU A 135 -25.11 -9.74 7.85
CA LEU A 135 -24.78 -9.06 9.09
C LEU A 135 -23.26 -8.95 9.30
N TYR A 136 -22.55 -10.05 9.05
CA TYR A 136 -21.11 -10.22 9.15
C TYR A 136 -20.45 -10.13 7.75
N ALA A 137 -20.78 -9.08 7.01
CA ALA A 137 -20.18 -8.85 5.70
C ALA A 137 -18.66 -8.68 5.81
N ALA A 138 -17.89 -9.42 4.99
CA ALA A 138 -16.42 -9.46 5.08
C ALA A 138 -15.75 -8.08 5.00
N ASN A 139 -16.31 -7.14 4.25
CA ASN A 139 -15.78 -5.77 4.18
C ASN A 139 -15.92 -5.02 5.52
N ILE A 140 -17.01 -5.23 6.25
CA ILE A 140 -17.25 -4.60 7.55
C ILE A 140 -16.25 -5.16 8.57
N ILE A 141 -16.12 -6.49 8.60
CA ILE A 141 -15.18 -7.17 9.50
C ILE A 141 -13.74 -6.72 9.20
N LEU A 142 -13.33 -6.76 7.93
CA LEU A 142 -11.99 -6.37 7.53
C LEU A 142 -11.67 -4.92 7.93
N ASN A 143 -12.59 -3.98 7.72
CA ASN A 143 -12.40 -2.59 8.12
C ASN A 143 -12.26 -2.45 9.65
N ARG A 144 -13.01 -3.22 10.43
CA ARG A 144 -12.93 -3.21 11.90
C ARG A 144 -11.60 -3.78 12.40
N ILE A 145 -11.12 -4.88 11.78
CA ILE A 145 -9.80 -5.47 12.05
C ILE A 145 -8.68 -4.51 11.65
N SER A 146 -8.78 -3.88 10.46
CA SER A 146 -7.81 -2.92 9.96
C SER A 146 -7.64 -1.71 10.88
N ALA A 147 -8.76 -1.19 11.41
CA ALA A 147 -8.73 -0.11 12.41
C ALA A 147 -8.05 -0.53 13.72
N ALA A 148 -8.29 -1.77 14.18
CA ALA A 148 -7.63 -2.32 15.36
C ALA A 148 -6.11 -2.46 15.14
N LYS A 149 -5.68 -3.08 14.04
CA LYS A 149 -4.25 -3.23 13.68
C LYS A 149 -3.54 -1.88 13.52
N SER A 150 -4.18 -0.93 12.85
CA SER A 150 -3.64 0.44 12.66
C SER A 150 -3.43 1.17 13.99
N SER A 151 -4.24 0.83 15.00
CA SER A 151 -4.15 1.34 16.36
C SER A 151 -3.31 0.46 17.29
N LEU A 152 -2.61 -0.54 16.73
CA LEU A 152 -1.78 -1.51 17.45
C LEU A 152 -2.52 -2.36 18.50
N ILE A 153 -3.79 -2.67 18.25
CA ILE A 153 -4.62 -3.55 19.09
C ILE A 153 -4.55 -4.98 18.53
N SER A 154 -3.96 -5.90 19.30
CA SER A 154 -3.91 -7.33 18.93
C SER A 154 -5.28 -7.98 19.05
N ALA A 155 -5.44 -9.19 18.50
CA ALA A 155 -6.68 -9.95 18.66
C ALA A 155 -6.96 -10.29 20.14
N ALA A 156 -5.93 -10.51 20.95
CA ALA A 156 -6.07 -10.72 22.39
C ALA A 156 -6.58 -9.44 23.07
N ASP A 157 -5.89 -8.31 22.87
CA ASP A 157 -6.27 -7.01 23.46
C ASP A 157 -7.68 -6.59 23.03
N TYR A 158 -8.07 -6.90 21.79
CA TYR A 158 -9.42 -6.63 21.28
C TYR A 158 -10.49 -7.35 22.09
N ASN A 159 -10.27 -8.62 22.43
CA ASN A 159 -11.21 -9.43 23.21
C ASN A 159 -11.20 -9.07 24.70
N GLU A 160 -10.19 -8.32 25.17
CA GLU A 160 -10.12 -7.82 26.54
C GLU A 160 -10.65 -6.38 26.68
N ASN A 161 -10.94 -5.69 25.57
CA ASN A 161 -11.39 -4.30 25.57
C ASN A 161 -12.93 -4.20 25.70
N PRO A 162 -13.49 -3.76 26.85
CA PRO A 162 -14.93 -3.74 27.06
C PRO A 162 -15.67 -2.75 26.15
N GLU A 163 -15.03 -1.65 25.77
CA GLU A 163 -15.64 -0.62 24.92
C GLU A 163 -15.82 -1.14 23.49
N LEU A 164 -14.81 -1.79 22.93
CA LEU A 164 -14.88 -2.37 21.59
C LEU A 164 -15.95 -3.46 21.52
N LEU A 165 -15.98 -4.35 22.51
CA LEU A 165 -16.99 -5.41 22.61
C LEU A 165 -18.41 -4.85 22.79
N ALA A 166 -18.58 -3.80 23.60
CA ALA A 166 -19.87 -3.15 23.78
C ALA A 166 -20.36 -2.50 22.48
N GLN A 167 -19.48 -1.80 21.74
CA GLN A 167 -19.80 -1.22 20.44
C GLN A 167 -20.20 -2.30 19.42
N ASP A 168 -19.47 -3.41 19.38
CA ASP A 168 -19.76 -4.50 18.47
C ASP A 168 -21.11 -5.14 18.79
N LYS A 169 -21.42 -5.35 20.08
CA LYS A 169 -22.73 -5.85 20.54
C LYS A 169 -23.87 -4.88 20.19
N GLN A 170 -23.68 -3.58 20.37
CA GLN A 170 -24.65 -2.54 19.97
C GLN A 170 -24.92 -2.56 18.46
N ASN A 171 -23.91 -2.85 17.66
CA ASN A 171 -24.03 -3.02 16.21
C ASN A 171 -24.51 -4.42 15.77
N ALA A 172 -25.02 -5.23 16.71
CA ALA A 172 -25.46 -6.61 16.50
C ALA A 172 -24.37 -7.57 15.97
N ARG A 173 -23.09 -7.28 16.24
CA ARG A 173 -21.94 -8.09 15.80
C ARG A 173 -21.01 -8.51 16.96
N PRO A 174 -21.51 -9.13 18.05
CA PRO A 174 -20.69 -9.41 19.24
C PRO A 174 -19.49 -10.34 19.02
N LEU A 175 -19.40 -11.05 17.88
CA LEU A 175 -18.37 -12.07 17.62
C LEU A 175 -17.17 -11.57 16.80
N ILE A 176 -17.02 -10.25 16.60
CA ILE A 176 -15.89 -9.69 15.82
C ILE A 176 -14.53 -10.06 16.44
N GLY A 177 -14.38 -9.99 17.76
CA GLY A 177 -13.13 -10.38 18.43
C GLY A 177 -12.76 -11.85 18.25
N THR A 178 -13.76 -12.74 18.24
CA THR A 178 -13.58 -14.16 17.94
C THR A 178 -13.16 -14.37 16.49
N ILE A 179 -13.83 -13.68 15.54
CA ILE A 179 -13.47 -13.73 14.12
C ILE A 179 -12.04 -13.21 13.91
N TYR A 180 -11.64 -12.13 14.59
CA TYR A 180 -10.29 -11.56 14.47
C TYR A 180 -9.22 -12.56 14.94
N THR A 181 -9.45 -13.24 16.05
CA THR A 181 -8.56 -14.31 16.56
C THR A 181 -8.40 -15.45 15.54
N ALA A 182 -9.52 -15.93 15.00
CA ALA A 182 -9.52 -16.99 14.00
C ALA A 182 -8.85 -16.54 12.69
N TYR A 183 -9.05 -15.28 12.28
CA TYR A 183 -8.44 -14.68 11.10
C TYR A 183 -6.92 -14.62 11.22
N GLN A 184 -6.37 -14.07 12.30
CA GLN A 184 -4.92 -14.03 12.52
C GLN A 184 -4.32 -15.44 12.58
N SER A 185 -5.01 -16.38 13.24
CA SER A 185 -4.57 -17.77 13.31
C SER A 185 -4.53 -18.44 11.93
N ARG A 186 -5.49 -18.13 11.05
CA ARG A 186 -5.52 -18.64 9.67
C ARG A 186 -4.38 -18.05 8.84
N LEU A 187 -4.15 -16.74 8.92
CA LEU A 187 -3.04 -16.07 8.23
C LEU A 187 -1.69 -16.64 8.67
N PHE A 188 -1.46 -16.78 9.97
CA PHE A 188 -0.21 -17.33 10.50
C PHE A 188 0.06 -18.76 10.00
N ARG A 189 -0.96 -19.66 10.06
CA ARG A 189 -0.84 -21.03 9.53
C ARG A 189 -0.54 -21.08 8.04
N ALA A 190 -1.13 -20.16 7.27
CA ALA A 190 -0.88 -20.02 5.84
C ALA A 190 0.48 -19.39 5.50
N ALA A 191 1.28 -19.03 6.51
CA ALA A 191 2.45 -18.17 6.38
C ALA A 191 2.11 -16.93 5.55
N ALA A 192 1.03 -16.24 5.90
CA ALA A 192 0.53 -15.07 5.20
C ALA A 192 0.42 -13.87 6.14
N MET A 193 0.50 -12.68 5.56
CA MET A 193 0.26 -11.39 6.21
C MET A 193 -0.63 -10.56 5.30
N ASP A 194 -1.59 -9.83 5.85
CA ASP A 194 -2.25 -8.75 5.09
C ASP A 194 -1.41 -7.45 5.12
N PHE A 195 -1.90 -6.38 4.50
CA PHE A 195 -1.17 -5.11 4.46
C PHE A 195 -0.96 -4.49 5.85
N ASP A 196 -1.96 -4.61 6.73
CA ASP A 196 -1.91 -4.02 8.07
C ASP A 196 -0.97 -4.81 8.98
N ASP A 197 -0.86 -6.14 8.79
CA ASP A 197 0.12 -6.99 9.45
C ASP A 197 1.56 -6.55 9.17
N LEU A 198 1.86 -5.99 7.99
CA LEU A 198 3.21 -5.49 7.71
C LEU A 198 3.60 -4.36 8.66
N LEU A 199 2.66 -3.49 9.03
CA LEU A 199 2.87 -2.42 10.00
C LEU A 199 2.87 -3.00 11.41
N PHE A 200 1.81 -3.75 11.76
CA PHE A 200 1.57 -4.29 13.08
C PHE A 200 2.71 -5.23 13.53
N ASN A 201 3.08 -6.22 12.71
CA ASN A 201 4.14 -7.17 13.03
C ASN A 201 5.53 -6.52 13.03
N THR A 202 5.76 -5.48 12.24
CA THR A 202 7.03 -4.71 12.34
C THR A 202 7.12 -3.98 13.67
N ASN A 203 6.02 -3.40 14.15
CA ASN A 203 6.00 -2.78 15.47
C ASN A 203 6.22 -3.81 16.59
N LEU A 204 5.60 -5.01 16.49
CA LEU A 204 5.82 -6.09 17.44
C LEU A 204 7.27 -6.57 17.42
N LEU A 205 7.84 -6.84 16.24
CA LEU A 205 9.25 -7.24 16.08
C LEU A 205 10.19 -6.26 16.79
N LEU A 206 10.01 -4.95 16.55
CA LEU A 206 10.86 -3.92 17.16
C LEU A 206 10.59 -3.71 18.67
N ARG A 207 9.41 -4.09 19.17
CA ARG A 207 9.05 -4.00 20.60
C ARG A 207 9.60 -5.19 21.37
N ASP A 208 9.39 -6.40 20.85
CA ASP A 208 9.61 -7.66 21.54
C ASP A 208 11.04 -8.19 21.34
N HIS A 209 11.75 -7.71 20.31
CA HIS A 209 13.15 -8.04 20.03
C HIS A 209 14.02 -6.77 20.01
N PRO A 210 14.42 -6.22 21.18
CA PRO A 210 15.22 -5.01 21.28
C PRO A 210 16.56 -5.07 20.51
N GLU A 211 17.15 -6.25 20.37
CA GLU A 211 18.36 -6.50 19.58
C GLU A 211 18.15 -6.20 18.09
N ILE A 212 16.95 -6.49 17.56
CA ILE A 212 16.59 -6.18 16.17
C ILE A 212 16.31 -4.68 16.01
N LEU A 213 15.66 -4.06 17.00
CA LEU A 213 15.52 -2.61 17.03
C LEU A 213 16.88 -1.92 17.02
N PHE A 214 17.80 -2.32 17.89
CA PHE A 214 19.14 -1.76 17.98
C PHE A 214 19.93 -1.92 16.67
N LYS A 215 19.84 -3.10 16.04
CA LYS A 215 20.41 -3.36 14.70
C LYS A 215 19.95 -2.32 13.67
N TYR A 216 18.65 -1.99 13.64
CA TYR A 216 18.11 -1.02 12.70
C TYR A 216 18.34 0.44 13.09
N GLN A 217 18.38 0.77 14.39
CA GLN A 217 18.78 2.10 14.86
C GLN A 217 20.23 2.42 14.49
N LYS A 218 21.16 1.48 14.69
CA LYS A 218 22.56 1.65 14.26
C LYS A 218 22.74 1.64 12.75
N LYS A 219 21.84 0.94 12.05
CA LYS A 219 21.81 0.99 10.60
C LYS A 219 21.35 2.37 10.12
N PHE A 220 20.18 2.85 10.54
CA PHE A 220 19.55 4.06 10.01
C PHE A 220 19.96 5.29 10.81
N ALA A 221 21.11 5.86 10.45
CA ALA A 221 21.60 7.10 11.04
C ALA A 221 20.78 8.33 10.67
N TYR A 222 20.10 8.32 9.51
CA TYR A 222 19.24 9.42 9.06
C TYR A 222 17.92 8.87 8.51
N ILE A 223 16.80 9.37 9.04
CA ILE A 223 15.45 8.93 8.65
C ILE A 223 14.69 10.11 8.04
N LEU A 224 14.25 9.95 6.81
CA LEU A 224 13.50 10.95 6.07
C LEU A 224 12.10 10.42 5.77
N VAL A 225 11.07 11.23 6.03
CA VAL A 225 9.67 10.83 5.80
C VAL A 225 8.94 11.91 5.01
N ASP A 226 8.39 11.52 3.86
CA ASP A 226 7.53 12.36 3.02
C ASP A 226 6.04 12.18 3.38
N GLU A 227 5.24 13.21 3.13
CA GLU A 227 3.80 13.28 3.41
C GLU A 227 3.43 12.86 4.85
N PHE A 228 4.18 13.37 5.83
CA PHE A 228 4.08 12.94 7.24
C PHE A 228 2.68 13.16 7.86
N GLN A 229 1.91 14.11 7.33
CA GLN A 229 0.52 14.35 7.76
C GLN A 229 -0.40 13.14 7.55
N ASP A 230 -0.05 12.24 6.62
CA ASP A 230 -0.88 11.08 6.28
C ASP A 230 -0.50 9.83 7.08
N THR A 231 0.41 9.95 8.05
CA THR A 231 0.86 8.82 8.88
C THR A 231 -0.23 8.37 9.84
N ASN A 232 -0.40 7.05 9.97
CA ASN A 232 -1.18 6.47 11.06
C ASN A 232 -0.34 6.30 12.33
N TYR A 233 -0.98 5.90 13.44
CA TYR A 233 -0.30 5.72 14.72
C TYR A 233 0.86 4.71 14.66
N SER A 234 0.65 3.56 14.01
CA SER A 234 1.68 2.53 13.86
C SER A 234 2.91 3.03 13.08
N GLN A 235 2.71 3.73 11.97
CA GLN A 235 3.79 4.27 11.14
C GLN A 235 4.61 5.32 11.90
N TYR A 236 3.92 6.22 12.59
CA TYR A 236 4.55 7.21 13.46
C TYR A 236 5.39 6.53 14.56
N LEU A 237 4.84 5.55 15.27
CA LEU A 237 5.53 4.89 16.38
C LEU A 237 6.77 4.12 15.92
N ILE A 238 6.68 3.40 14.80
CA ILE A 238 7.84 2.69 14.23
C ILE A 238 8.94 3.69 13.85
N THR A 239 8.56 4.80 13.19
CA THR A 239 9.53 5.83 12.80
C THR A 239 10.22 6.42 14.02
N LYS A 240 9.45 6.76 15.07
CA LYS A 240 9.97 7.27 16.35
C LYS A 240 10.94 6.30 17.02
N LYS A 241 10.61 4.99 17.05
CA LYS A 241 11.49 3.95 17.60
C LYS A 241 12.80 3.87 16.81
N LEU A 242 12.73 3.88 15.48
CA LEU A 242 13.91 3.77 14.62
C LEU A 242 14.84 4.99 14.74
N SER A 243 14.30 6.19 14.96
CA SER A 243 15.10 7.41 15.12
C SER A 243 15.62 7.65 16.53
N ALA A 244 15.17 6.90 17.54
CA ALA A 244 15.42 7.23 18.96
C ALA A 244 16.90 7.24 19.40
N ASP A 245 17.82 6.62 18.65
CA ASP A 245 19.25 6.55 19.02
C ASP A 245 20.03 7.84 18.70
N ASN A 246 19.67 8.55 17.63
CA ASN A 246 20.36 9.77 17.18
C ASN A 246 19.44 10.96 16.93
N GLU A 247 18.13 10.74 16.89
CA GLU A 247 17.08 11.73 16.59
C GLU A 247 17.26 12.49 15.27
N ASN A 248 18.05 11.95 14.33
CA ASN A 248 18.28 12.51 13.00
C ASN A 248 17.10 12.18 12.07
N ILE A 249 15.91 12.60 12.47
CA ILE A 249 14.66 12.45 11.74
C ILE A 249 14.30 13.75 11.02
N CYS A 250 14.05 13.67 9.71
CA CYS A 250 13.55 14.78 8.91
C CYS A 250 12.20 14.41 8.32
N VAL A 251 11.13 15.04 8.80
CA VAL A 251 9.78 14.83 8.27
C VAL A 251 9.34 16.03 7.44
N VAL A 252 8.67 15.75 6.33
CA VAL A 252 8.11 16.77 5.44
C VAL A 252 6.62 16.53 5.32
N GLY A 253 5.83 17.58 5.46
CA GLY A 253 4.39 17.47 5.38
C GLY A 253 3.67 18.79 5.24
N ASP A 254 2.37 18.68 4.99
CA ASP A 254 1.43 19.80 4.92
C ASP A 254 0.14 19.40 5.65
N ASP A 255 -0.12 20.02 6.80
CA ASP A 255 -1.33 19.77 7.60
C ASP A 255 -2.63 20.04 6.82
N ALA A 256 -2.62 20.98 5.88
CA ALA A 256 -3.74 21.30 5.01
C ALA A 256 -4.02 20.21 3.96
N GLN A 257 -3.10 19.25 3.76
CA GLN A 257 -3.21 18.18 2.77
C GLN A 257 -3.51 16.81 3.38
N SER A 258 -3.78 16.72 4.69
CA SER A 258 -4.17 15.48 5.36
C SER A 258 -5.58 15.04 4.93
N ILE A 259 -5.66 14.16 3.94
CA ILE A 259 -6.95 13.68 3.37
C ILE A 259 -7.24 12.20 3.66
N TYR A 260 -6.33 11.49 4.33
CA TYR A 260 -6.45 10.04 4.60
C TYR A 260 -6.95 9.68 6.00
N ALA A 261 -7.61 10.59 6.72
CA ALA A 261 -8.16 10.32 8.06
C ALA A 261 -9.07 9.07 8.10
N PHE A 262 -9.84 8.82 7.04
CA PHE A 262 -10.69 7.63 6.89
C PHE A 262 -9.91 6.31 6.78
N ARG A 263 -8.59 6.37 6.55
CA ARG A 263 -7.66 5.22 6.57
C ARG A 263 -6.81 5.18 7.85
N GLY A 264 -7.17 5.96 8.87
CA GLY A 264 -6.47 5.99 10.14
C GLY A 264 -5.27 6.95 10.20
N ALA A 265 -5.08 7.81 9.19
CA ALA A 265 -4.11 8.90 9.28
C ALA A 265 -4.47 9.82 10.46
N ASN A 266 -3.48 10.20 11.25
CA ASN A 266 -3.68 11.06 12.41
C ASN A 266 -2.89 12.36 12.27
N ILE A 267 -3.59 13.45 11.98
CA ILE A 267 -2.99 14.78 11.84
C ILE A 267 -2.27 15.24 13.11
N GLU A 268 -2.66 14.73 14.28
CA GLU A 268 -2.00 15.04 15.55
C GLU A 268 -0.53 14.58 15.56
N ASN A 269 -0.13 13.60 14.73
CA ASN A 269 1.26 13.15 14.61
C ASN A 269 2.19 14.27 14.13
N ILE A 270 1.75 15.11 13.18
CA ILE A 270 2.55 16.23 12.67
C ILE A 270 2.40 17.46 13.58
N LEU A 271 1.21 17.71 14.11
CA LEU A 271 0.94 18.89 14.96
C LEU A 271 1.67 18.80 16.31
N ASN A 272 1.74 17.60 16.91
CA ASN A 272 2.32 17.40 18.24
C ASN A 272 3.77 16.96 18.22
N LEU A 273 4.42 16.93 17.06
CA LEU A 273 5.80 16.45 16.92
C LEU A 273 6.79 17.21 17.83
N LYS A 274 6.53 18.49 18.10
CA LYS A 274 7.33 19.32 19.02
C LYS A 274 7.30 18.83 20.47
N ASN A 275 6.22 18.16 20.88
CA ASN A 275 6.11 17.58 22.22
C ASN A 275 7.01 16.35 22.35
N ASP A 276 7.19 15.60 21.27
CA ASP A 276 8.06 14.43 21.23
C ASP A 276 9.53 14.78 21.04
N TYR A 277 9.81 15.87 20.33
CA TYR A 277 11.15 16.36 20.02
C TYR A 277 11.28 17.82 20.47
N PRO A 278 11.69 18.09 21.72
CA PRO A 278 11.83 19.46 22.22
C PRO A 278 12.84 20.32 21.43
N SER A 279 13.85 19.68 20.82
CA SER A 279 14.87 20.27 19.95
C SER A 279 14.43 20.44 18.48
N LEU A 280 13.16 20.19 18.15
CA LEU A 280 12.63 20.21 16.79
C LEU A 280 12.89 21.55 16.08
N GLN A 281 13.64 21.48 14.99
CA GLN A 281 13.85 22.59 14.08
C GLN A 281 12.72 22.62 13.03
N VAL A 282 12.05 23.76 12.90
CA VAL A 282 10.91 23.91 11.98
C VAL A 282 11.26 24.86 10.85
N PHE A 283 11.16 24.39 9.61
CA PHE A 283 11.35 25.18 8.39
C PHE A 283 10.05 25.29 7.61
N LYS A 284 9.60 26.51 7.33
CA LYS A 284 8.39 26.77 6.54
C LYS A 284 8.76 27.05 5.09
N LEU A 285 8.19 26.29 4.15
CA LEU A 285 8.32 26.51 2.72
C LEU A 285 7.01 27.11 2.18
N GLU A 286 7.02 28.43 2.03
CA GLU A 286 5.83 29.23 1.73
C GLU A 286 5.75 29.67 0.27
N GLN A 287 6.87 29.70 -0.44
CA GLN A 287 6.90 30.06 -1.86
C GLN A 287 6.43 28.88 -2.74
N ASN A 288 5.34 29.07 -3.47
CA ASN A 288 4.79 28.15 -4.46
C ASN A 288 5.39 28.40 -5.84
N TYR A 289 5.87 27.32 -6.46
CA TYR A 289 6.49 27.35 -7.80
C TYR A 289 5.59 26.74 -8.90
N ARG A 290 4.36 26.35 -8.57
CA ARG A 290 3.48 25.56 -9.46
C ARG A 290 2.33 26.36 -10.04
N SER A 291 1.71 27.22 -9.24
CA SER A 291 0.40 27.82 -9.51
C SER A 291 0.52 29.34 -9.66
N THR A 292 -0.43 29.95 -10.36
CA THR A 292 -0.52 31.42 -10.53
C THR A 292 -1.08 32.09 -9.28
N LYS A 293 -0.93 33.42 -9.16
CA LYS A 293 -1.39 34.16 -7.97
C LYS A 293 -2.88 33.97 -7.69
N ASN A 294 -3.73 34.01 -8.72
CA ASN A 294 -5.18 33.80 -8.57
C ASN A 294 -5.52 32.43 -7.97
N ILE A 295 -4.82 31.37 -8.37
CA ILE A 295 -5.04 30.01 -7.83
C ILE A 295 -4.55 29.92 -6.38
N VAL A 296 -3.37 30.48 -6.09
CA VAL A 296 -2.78 30.47 -4.73
C VAL A 296 -3.66 31.24 -3.75
N GLN A 297 -4.13 32.43 -4.12
CA GLN A 297 -5.02 33.25 -3.29
C GLN A 297 -6.36 32.56 -3.04
N ALA A 298 -6.95 31.92 -4.06
CA ALA A 298 -8.17 31.13 -3.88
C ALA A 298 -7.96 29.98 -2.89
N ALA A 299 -6.86 29.24 -3.00
CA ALA A 299 -6.52 28.17 -2.05
C ALA A 299 -6.34 28.71 -0.62
N ASN A 300 -5.62 29.83 -0.45
CA ASN A 300 -5.42 30.47 0.85
C ASN A 300 -6.75 30.90 1.50
N SER A 301 -7.66 31.53 0.74
CA SER A 301 -8.94 31.99 1.29
C SER A 301 -9.87 30.84 1.74
N ILE A 302 -9.73 29.66 1.14
CA ILE A 302 -10.48 28.46 1.54
C ILE A 302 -9.86 27.85 2.81
N ILE A 303 -8.53 27.66 2.84
CA ILE A 303 -7.87 26.97 3.96
C ILE A 303 -7.89 27.79 5.26
N GLU A 304 -7.92 29.12 5.16
CA GLU A 304 -8.04 30.03 6.32
C GLU A 304 -9.27 29.72 7.19
N LYS A 305 -10.33 29.11 6.62
CA LYS A 305 -11.54 28.75 7.37
C LYS A 305 -11.34 27.58 8.35
N ASN A 306 -10.23 26.84 8.26
CA ASN A 306 -9.92 25.76 9.20
C ASN A 306 -9.45 26.30 10.55
N LYS A 307 -9.97 25.74 11.66
CA LYS A 307 -9.66 26.20 13.02
C LYS A 307 -8.33 25.71 13.58
N LYS A 308 -7.99 24.44 13.33
CA LYS A 308 -6.75 23.81 13.80
C LYS A 308 -5.81 23.62 12.62
N GLN A 309 -4.78 24.45 12.53
CA GLN A 309 -3.80 24.41 11.45
C GLN A 309 -2.47 25.03 11.89
N ILE A 310 -1.39 24.65 11.22
CA ILE A 310 -0.11 25.33 11.36
C ILE A 310 -0.14 26.57 10.47
N GLN A 311 -0.07 27.73 11.11
CA GLN A 311 -0.12 29.02 10.40
C GLN A 311 1.06 29.17 9.45
N LYS A 312 0.73 29.38 8.17
CA LYS A 312 1.65 29.62 7.06
C LYS A 312 0.94 30.40 5.98
N GLU A 313 1.67 31.21 5.24
CA GLU A 313 1.12 31.99 4.13
C GLU A 313 1.77 31.56 2.83
N VAL A 314 1.02 30.89 1.94
CA VAL A 314 1.57 30.46 0.65
C VAL A 314 1.53 31.62 -0.33
N TRP A 315 2.66 31.94 -0.96
CA TRP A 315 2.78 33.03 -1.94
C TRP A 315 3.50 32.56 -3.21
N THR A 316 3.47 33.33 -4.31
CA THR A 316 4.16 32.95 -5.56
C THR A 316 4.64 34.16 -6.35
N ASP A 317 5.81 34.03 -6.99
CA ASP A 317 6.33 34.97 -8.00
C ASP A 317 5.79 34.71 -9.42
N ASN A 318 4.99 33.65 -9.59
CA ASN A 318 4.35 33.37 -10.86
C ASN A 318 3.42 34.52 -11.28
N PRO A 319 3.08 34.62 -12.58
CA PRO A 319 2.11 35.60 -13.06
C PRO A 319 0.76 35.50 -12.34
N GLU A 320 -0.05 36.56 -12.43
CA GLU A 320 -1.37 36.61 -11.82
C GLU A 320 -2.28 35.45 -12.30
N GLY A 321 -2.19 35.14 -13.59
CA GLY A 321 -2.92 34.05 -14.24
C GLY A 321 -4.38 34.39 -14.53
N ASN A 322 -5.06 33.49 -15.24
CA ASN A 322 -6.48 33.65 -15.54
C ASN A 322 -7.33 33.58 -14.26
N LYS A 323 -8.51 34.18 -14.30
CA LYS A 323 -9.51 34.03 -13.24
C LYS A 323 -10.03 32.59 -13.23
N ILE A 324 -10.45 32.13 -12.05
CA ILE A 324 -11.06 30.80 -11.89
C ILE A 324 -12.49 30.88 -12.44
N GLU A 325 -12.77 30.10 -13.48
CA GLU A 325 -14.10 29.98 -14.07
C GLU A 325 -14.98 29.03 -13.26
N ILE A 326 -16.27 29.39 -13.11
CA ILE A 326 -17.28 28.55 -12.46
C ILE A 326 -18.35 28.23 -13.49
N LEU A 327 -18.54 26.94 -13.76
CA LEU A 327 -19.58 26.44 -14.64
C LEU A 327 -20.71 25.85 -13.79
N LYS A 328 -21.95 26.19 -14.13
CA LYS A 328 -23.15 25.63 -13.51
C LYS A 328 -23.90 24.82 -14.57
N ALA A 329 -24.15 23.55 -14.26
CA ALA A 329 -24.96 22.64 -15.07
C ALA A 329 -26.27 22.31 -14.34
N VAL A 330 -27.33 22.00 -15.10
CA VAL A 330 -28.60 21.50 -14.59
C VAL A 330 -28.59 20.00 -14.34
N SER A 331 -27.64 19.26 -14.92
CA SER A 331 -27.45 17.81 -14.73
C SER A 331 -25.98 17.41 -14.81
N ASP A 332 -25.66 16.21 -14.30
CA ASP A 332 -24.32 15.60 -14.39
C ASP A 332 -23.91 15.29 -15.85
N SER A 333 -24.89 14.94 -16.68
CA SER A 333 -24.71 14.69 -18.11
C SER A 333 -24.37 15.98 -18.85
N GLU A 334 -25.05 17.07 -18.53
CA GLU A 334 -24.72 18.40 -19.06
C GLU A 334 -23.36 18.88 -18.56
N GLU A 335 -23.04 18.68 -17.27
CA GLU A 335 -21.71 18.99 -16.71
C GLU A 335 -20.61 18.29 -17.51
N GLY A 336 -20.77 17.00 -17.80
CA GLY A 336 -19.83 16.24 -18.63
C GLY A 336 -19.65 16.84 -20.02
N VAL A 337 -20.74 17.25 -20.67
CA VAL A 337 -20.69 17.91 -22.00
C VAL A 337 -19.97 19.26 -21.91
N LEU A 338 -20.30 20.09 -20.92
CA LEU A 338 -19.68 21.40 -20.71
C LEU A 338 -18.17 21.28 -20.44
N VAL A 339 -17.75 20.31 -19.63
CA VAL A 339 -16.32 20.04 -19.37
C VAL A 339 -15.61 19.58 -20.64
N ALA A 340 -16.21 18.67 -21.41
CA ALA A 340 -15.63 18.20 -22.66
C ALA A 340 -15.55 19.32 -23.72
N ASP A 341 -16.54 20.22 -23.77
CA ASP A 341 -16.53 21.44 -24.57
C ASP A 341 -15.43 22.41 -24.13
N ALA A 342 -15.25 22.62 -22.82
CA ALA A 342 -14.20 23.47 -22.28
C ALA A 342 -12.81 22.95 -22.64
N ILE A 343 -12.58 21.63 -22.51
CA ILE A 343 -11.33 20.99 -22.94
C ILE A 343 -11.13 21.19 -24.44
N PHE A 344 -12.14 20.93 -25.26
CA PHE A 344 -12.04 21.10 -26.71
C PHE A 344 -11.71 22.55 -27.11
N LYS A 345 -12.41 23.53 -26.53
CA LYS A 345 -12.14 24.97 -26.77
C LYS A 345 -10.74 25.36 -26.33
N ALA A 346 -10.30 24.90 -25.15
CA ALA A 346 -8.98 25.21 -24.64
C ALA A 346 -7.88 24.62 -25.55
N LYS A 347 -8.07 23.41 -26.07
CA LYS A 347 -7.16 22.83 -27.07
C LYS A 347 -7.06 23.64 -28.35
N MET A 348 -8.20 24.12 -28.88
CA MET A 348 -8.22 24.91 -30.12
C MET A 348 -7.62 26.31 -29.91
N ASN A 349 -7.91 26.96 -28.79
CA ASN A 349 -7.50 28.34 -28.54
C ASN A 349 -6.05 28.45 -28.03
N PHE A 350 -5.64 27.53 -27.16
CA PHE A 350 -4.35 27.62 -26.45
C PHE A 350 -3.37 26.52 -26.84
N HIS A 351 -3.71 25.66 -27.80
CA HIS A 351 -2.85 24.57 -28.29
C HIS A 351 -2.40 23.60 -27.18
N ILE A 352 -3.19 23.48 -26.11
CA ILE A 352 -2.91 22.54 -25.02
C ILE A 352 -3.13 21.10 -25.48
N LYS A 353 -2.44 20.16 -24.86
CA LYS A 353 -2.60 18.73 -25.13
C LYS A 353 -3.59 18.11 -24.14
N ASN A 354 -4.10 16.92 -24.47
CA ASN A 354 -4.96 16.18 -23.54
C ASN A 354 -4.24 15.85 -22.21
N GLU A 355 -2.92 15.65 -22.26
CA GLU A 355 -2.10 15.35 -21.08
C GLU A 355 -1.95 16.53 -20.11
N ASP A 356 -2.22 17.76 -20.58
CA ASP A 356 -2.21 18.98 -19.76
C ASP A 356 -3.52 19.18 -19.00
N CYS A 357 -4.56 18.40 -19.32
CA CYS A 357 -5.88 18.46 -18.70
C CYS A 357 -6.07 17.36 -17.66
N ALA A 358 -6.58 17.72 -16.48
CA ALA A 358 -6.99 16.78 -15.45
C ALA A 358 -8.43 17.05 -15.01
N ILE A 359 -9.24 16.00 -14.89
CA ILE A 359 -10.59 16.06 -14.32
C ILE A 359 -10.51 15.39 -12.94
N LEU A 360 -10.81 16.16 -11.90
CA LEU A 360 -10.80 15.70 -10.52
C LEU A 360 -12.23 15.67 -9.99
N TYR A 361 -12.63 14.55 -9.39
CA TYR A 361 -13.96 14.32 -8.85
C TYR A 361 -13.88 13.72 -7.44
N ARG A 362 -14.97 13.84 -6.67
CA ARG A 362 -15.01 13.42 -5.27
C ARG A 362 -15.14 11.90 -5.11
N THR A 363 -15.86 11.25 -6.03
CA THR A 363 -16.15 9.82 -6.02
C THR A 363 -16.02 9.22 -7.42
N ASN A 364 -15.58 7.96 -7.52
CA ASN A 364 -15.40 7.30 -8.83
C ASN A 364 -16.69 7.16 -9.64
N ALA A 365 -17.87 7.16 -8.99
CA ALA A 365 -19.15 7.11 -9.69
C ALA A 365 -19.38 8.32 -10.62
N GLN A 366 -18.74 9.45 -10.33
CA GLN A 366 -18.83 10.66 -11.15
C GLN A 366 -18.02 10.58 -12.45
N SER A 367 -17.15 9.57 -12.63
CA SER A 367 -16.35 9.45 -13.86
C SER A 367 -17.23 9.18 -15.08
N ARG A 368 -18.35 8.48 -14.90
CA ARG A 368 -19.18 7.97 -16.00
C ARG A 368 -19.68 9.07 -16.94
N SER A 369 -20.28 10.15 -16.41
CA SER A 369 -20.80 11.25 -17.23
C SER A 369 -19.68 11.95 -18.01
N MET A 370 -18.51 12.10 -17.39
CA MET A 370 -17.31 12.66 -18.01
C MET A 370 -16.79 11.75 -19.13
N GLU A 371 -16.69 10.45 -18.88
CA GLU A 371 -16.24 9.45 -19.85
C GLU A 371 -17.14 9.40 -21.09
N GLU A 372 -18.46 9.41 -20.89
CA GLU A 372 -19.44 9.39 -21.98
C GLU A 372 -19.33 10.67 -22.85
N ALA A 373 -19.18 11.85 -22.23
CA ALA A 373 -19.04 13.11 -22.95
C ALA A 373 -17.70 13.20 -23.72
N LEU A 374 -16.58 12.82 -23.09
CA LEU A 374 -15.27 12.78 -23.75
C LEU A 374 -15.25 11.79 -24.92
N ARG A 375 -15.88 10.62 -24.76
CA ARG A 375 -16.01 9.61 -25.82
C ARG A 375 -16.83 10.14 -27.00
N LYS A 376 -17.96 10.80 -26.75
CA LYS A 376 -18.80 11.41 -27.80
C LYS A 376 -18.04 12.44 -28.64
N LYS A 377 -17.06 13.14 -28.06
CA LYS A 377 -16.21 14.12 -28.75
C LYS A 377 -14.89 13.56 -29.27
N ASN A 378 -14.69 12.24 -29.20
CA ASN A 378 -13.41 11.59 -29.56
C ASN A 378 -12.21 12.25 -28.88
N ILE A 379 -12.32 12.59 -27.59
CA ILE A 379 -11.22 13.10 -26.79
C ILE A 379 -10.58 11.93 -26.04
N PRO A 380 -9.34 11.52 -26.37
CA PRO A 380 -8.62 10.50 -25.62
C PRO A 380 -8.47 10.86 -24.15
N TYR A 381 -8.79 9.93 -23.26
CA TYR A 381 -8.67 10.09 -21.82
C TYR A 381 -8.08 8.86 -21.16
N ARG A 382 -7.64 9.02 -19.90
CA ARG A 382 -7.15 7.93 -19.05
C ARG A 382 -7.76 8.05 -17.66
N ILE A 383 -8.32 6.96 -17.16
CA ILE A 383 -8.85 6.87 -15.79
C ILE A 383 -7.75 6.34 -14.88
N TYR A 384 -7.56 6.99 -13.74
CA TYR A 384 -6.74 6.51 -12.66
C TYR A 384 -7.66 5.94 -11.57
N GLY A 385 -7.43 4.69 -11.15
CA GLY A 385 -8.27 4.02 -10.15
C GLY A 385 -9.41 3.15 -10.67
N GLY A 386 -9.39 2.79 -11.97
CA GLY A 386 -10.20 1.68 -12.50
C GLY A 386 -9.74 0.30 -12.00
N VAL A 387 -10.26 -0.79 -12.58
CA VAL A 387 -9.83 -2.16 -12.21
C VAL A 387 -8.31 -2.28 -12.37
N SER A 388 -7.61 -2.56 -11.27
CA SER A 388 -6.16 -2.70 -11.27
C SER A 388 -5.75 -3.88 -12.17
N PHE A 389 -4.62 -3.77 -12.85
CA PHE A 389 -4.07 -4.87 -13.66
C PHE A 389 -3.97 -6.17 -12.85
N TYR A 390 -3.53 -6.09 -11.59
CA TYR A 390 -3.41 -7.23 -10.68
C TYR A 390 -4.75 -7.71 -10.09
N GLN A 391 -5.85 -7.01 -10.32
CA GLN A 391 -7.20 -7.46 -9.93
C GLN A 391 -7.88 -8.26 -11.05
N ARG A 392 -7.33 -8.27 -12.26
CA ARG A 392 -7.86 -9.06 -13.37
C ARG A 392 -7.76 -10.54 -13.06
N LYS A 393 -8.79 -11.30 -13.43
CA LYS A 393 -8.94 -12.72 -13.08
C LYS A 393 -7.73 -13.53 -13.54
N GLU A 394 -7.37 -13.39 -14.81
CA GLU A 394 -6.27 -14.10 -15.46
C GLU A 394 -4.91 -13.79 -14.80
N ILE A 395 -4.71 -12.56 -14.34
CA ILE A 395 -3.49 -12.15 -13.65
C ILE A 395 -3.46 -12.75 -12.24
N LYS A 396 -4.57 -12.70 -11.50
CA LYS A 396 -4.68 -13.31 -10.16
C LYS A 396 -4.51 -14.82 -10.20
N ASP A 397 -5.06 -15.49 -11.21
CA ASP A 397 -4.94 -16.93 -11.40
C ASP A 397 -3.48 -17.33 -11.63
N LEU A 398 -2.79 -16.64 -12.53
CA LEU A 398 -1.36 -16.89 -12.75
C LEU A 398 -0.52 -16.58 -11.50
N LEU A 399 -0.80 -15.47 -10.81
CA LEU A 399 -0.11 -15.14 -9.55
C LEU A 399 -0.33 -16.19 -8.46
N ALA A 400 -1.51 -16.80 -8.38
CA ALA A 400 -1.74 -17.90 -7.44
C ALA A 400 -0.85 -19.13 -7.71
N TYR A 401 -0.53 -19.43 -8.98
CA TYR A 401 0.48 -20.47 -9.27
C TYR A 401 1.86 -20.09 -8.76
N PHE A 402 2.30 -18.85 -8.96
CA PHE A 402 3.57 -18.36 -8.43
C PHE A 402 3.60 -18.42 -6.91
N ARG A 403 2.56 -17.89 -6.26
CA ARG A 403 2.42 -17.89 -4.80
C ARG A 403 2.49 -19.30 -4.25
N LEU A 404 1.71 -20.22 -4.79
CA LEU A 404 1.70 -21.60 -4.31
C LEU A 404 3.05 -22.30 -4.54
N SER A 405 3.73 -22.02 -5.66
CA SER A 405 5.06 -22.59 -5.94
C SER A 405 6.15 -22.09 -4.98
N ILE A 406 5.97 -20.90 -4.38
CA ILE A 406 6.90 -20.30 -3.42
C ILE A 406 6.51 -20.66 -1.98
N ASN A 407 5.21 -20.58 -1.67
CA ASN A 407 4.62 -20.83 -0.36
C ASN A 407 3.47 -21.85 -0.51
N HIS A 408 3.79 -23.12 -0.32
CA HIS A 408 2.80 -24.20 -0.34
C HIS A 408 1.71 -24.06 0.74
N ARG A 409 1.93 -23.25 1.79
CA ARG A 409 0.95 -23.04 2.87
C ARG A 409 -0.15 -22.04 2.48
N ASP A 410 -0.04 -21.38 1.34
CA ASP A 410 -1.01 -20.38 0.86
C ASP A 410 -2.33 -21.03 0.43
N GLU A 411 -3.28 -21.14 1.38
CA GLU A 411 -4.58 -21.76 1.17
C GLU A 411 -5.44 -21.00 0.14
N GLU A 412 -5.33 -19.67 0.06
CA GLU A 412 -6.10 -18.86 -0.89
C GLU A 412 -5.60 -19.07 -2.32
N ALA A 413 -4.28 -19.11 -2.51
CA ALA A 413 -3.70 -19.50 -3.79
C ALA A 413 -4.12 -20.93 -4.18
N LEU A 414 -3.98 -21.88 -3.26
CA LEU A 414 -4.31 -23.29 -3.50
C LEU A 414 -5.76 -23.47 -3.94
N THR A 415 -6.72 -22.96 -3.16
CA THR A 415 -8.15 -23.11 -3.47
C THR A 415 -8.55 -22.41 -4.77
N ARG A 416 -7.85 -21.33 -5.14
CA ARG A 416 -8.06 -20.61 -6.41
C ARG A 416 -7.65 -21.44 -7.62
N ILE A 417 -6.51 -22.14 -7.58
CA ILE A 417 -5.92 -22.77 -8.77
C ILE A 417 -6.01 -24.29 -8.82
N ILE A 418 -6.41 -24.97 -7.74
CA ILE A 418 -6.48 -26.44 -7.70
C ILE A 418 -7.31 -27.01 -8.86
N ASN A 419 -8.40 -26.33 -9.24
CA ASN A 419 -9.26 -26.71 -10.36
C ASN A 419 -9.27 -25.69 -11.52
N TYR A 420 -8.29 -24.79 -11.60
CA TYR A 420 -8.14 -23.87 -12.73
C TYR A 420 -6.75 -23.99 -13.37
N PRO A 421 -6.60 -24.30 -14.67
CA PRO A 421 -7.61 -24.78 -15.61
C PRO A 421 -8.40 -25.99 -15.12
N THR A 422 -9.57 -26.25 -15.70
CA THR A 422 -10.48 -27.30 -15.21
C THR A 422 -9.80 -28.68 -15.19
N ARG A 423 -9.69 -29.29 -13.99
CA ARG A 423 -9.12 -30.64 -13.79
C ARG A 423 -10.18 -31.68 -13.43
N GLY A 424 -11.39 -31.24 -13.10
CA GLY A 424 -12.44 -32.11 -12.57
C GLY A 424 -12.22 -32.44 -11.09
N ILE A 425 -11.64 -31.51 -10.33
CA ILE A 425 -11.61 -31.49 -8.88
C ILE A 425 -12.75 -30.56 -8.45
N GLY A 426 -13.95 -31.13 -8.28
CA GLY A 426 -15.16 -30.36 -8.05
C GLY A 426 -15.19 -29.63 -6.70
N LYS A 427 -16.05 -28.60 -6.59
CA LYS A 427 -16.22 -27.79 -5.37
C LYS A 427 -16.47 -28.62 -4.11
N THR A 428 -17.32 -29.65 -4.21
CA THR A 428 -17.62 -30.54 -3.07
C THR A 428 -16.41 -31.36 -2.61
N SER A 429 -15.50 -31.71 -3.53
CA SER A 429 -14.25 -32.39 -3.17
C SER A 429 -13.33 -31.44 -2.40
N ILE A 430 -13.23 -30.18 -2.85
CA ILE A 430 -12.44 -29.15 -2.16
C ILE A 430 -13.00 -28.89 -0.77
N GLU A 431 -14.32 -28.73 -0.63
CA GLU A 431 -14.97 -28.51 0.67
C GLU A 431 -14.71 -29.67 1.66
N LYS A 432 -14.75 -30.93 1.19
CA LYS A 432 -14.39 -32.11 2.02
C LYS A 432 -12.93 -32.11 2.45
N LEU A 433 -12.01 -31.76 1.55
CA LEU A 433 -10.57 -31.70 1.85
C LEU A 433 -10.27 -30.59 2.87
N VAL A 434 -10.89 -29.42 2.72
CA VAL A 434 -10.77 -28.30 3.67
C VAL A 434 -11.33 -28.69 5.04
N ALA A 435 -12.52 -29.32 5.09
CA ALA A 435 -13.11 -29.78 6.34
C ALA A 435 -12.20 -30.80 7.05
N ARG A 436 -11.70 -31.80 6.31
CA ARG A 436 -10.79 -32.81 6.85
C ARG A 436 -9.48 -32.20 7.36
N ALA A 437 -8.88 -31.27 6.62
CA ALA A 437 -7.67 -30.57 7.05
C ALA A 437 -7.90 -29.80 8.36
N GLY A 438 -9.08 -29.19 8.52
CA GLY A 438 -9.51 -28.55 9.76
C GLY A 438 -9.67 -29.53 10.93
N GLU A 439 -10.29 -30.70 10.71
CA GLU A 439 -10.49 -31.72 11.75
C GLU A 439 -9.18 -32.25 12.35
N ILE A 440 -8.18 -32.52 11.51
CA ILE A 440 -6.88 -33.04 11.96
C ILE A 440 -5.84 -31.93 12.19
N ASN A 441 -6.26 -30.66 12.04
CA ASN A 441 -5.46 -29.46 12.25
C ASN A 441 -4.10 -29.45 11.52
N ILE A 442 -4.09 -29.83 10.23
CA ILE A 442 -2.90 -29.72 9.37
C ILE A 442 -3.15 -28.74 8.21
N PRO A 443 -2.11 -28.11 7.64
CA PRO A 443 -2.27 -27.30 6.44
C PRO A 443 -2.87 -28.10 5.28
N LEU A 444 -3.76 -27.48 4.50
CA LEU A 444 -4.43 -28.16 3.38
C LEU A 444 -3.44 -28.82 2.41
N TRP A 445 -2.33 -28.16 2.11
CA TRP A 445 -1.28 -28.71 1.25
C TRP A 445 -0.74 -30.05 1.76
N ASN A 446 -0.43 -30.17 3.06
CA ASN A 446 0.08 -31.40 3.64
C ASN A 446 -0.93 -32.55 3.51
N LEU A 447 -2.23 -32.23 3.60
CA LEU A 447 -3.28 -33.22 3.35
C LEU A 447 -3.29 -33.70 1.89
N LEU A 448 -3.07 -32.79 0.93
CA LEU A 448 -3.02 -33.14 -0.50
C LEU A 448 -1.81 -33.98 -0.88
N GLU A 449 -0.71 -33.89 -0.12
CA GLU A 449 0.47 -34.72 -0.30
C GLU A 449 0.23 -36.18 0.13
N ASP A 450 -0.72 -36.42 1.03
CA ASP A 450 -1.04 -37.75 1.54
C ASP A 450 -2.29 -38.32 0.85
N ARG A 451 -2.04 -39.29 -0.04
CA ARG A 451 -3.08 -40.04 -0.75
C ARG A 451 -4.09 -40.69 0.20
N GLN A 452 -3.64 -41.21 1.34
CA GLN A 452 -4.51 -41.87 2.32
C GLN A 452 -5.42 -40.86 3.00
N GLN A 453 -4.93 -39.67 3.34
CA GLN A 453 -5.76 -38.61 3.91
C GLN A 453 -6.77 -38.07 2.91
N CYS A 454 -6.39 -37.93 1.64
CA CYS A 454 -7.33 -37.58 0.57
C CYS A 454 -8.46 -38.63 0.45
N ALA A 455 -8.13 -39.93 0.50
CA ALA A 455 -9.12 -40.98 0.48
C ALA A 455 -10.00 -40.98 1.75
N ALA A 456 -9.40 -40.75 2.92
CA ALA A 456 -10.10 -40.64 4.21
C ALA A 456 -11.08 -39.44 4.25
N ALA A 457 -10.82 -38.38 3.48
CA ALA A 457 -11.77 -37.28 3.27
C ALA A 457 -12.98 -37.67 2.38
N GLY A 458 -13.10 -38.93 1.97
CA GLY A 458 -14.21 -39.43 1.15
C GLY A 458 -14.13 -38.97 -0.31
N ILE A 459 -12.91 -38.82 -0.83
CA ILE A 459 -12.65 -38.44 -2.23
C ILE A 459 -12.48 -39.70 -3.09
N HIS A 460 -13.18 -39.73 -4.23
CA HIS A 460 -13.11 -40.85 -5.18
C HIS A 460 -11.68 -41.01 -5.74
N SER A 461 -11.25 -42.26 -5.96
CA SER A 461 -9.88 -42.62 -6.41
C SER A 461 -9.41 -41.87 -7.66
N GLY A 462 -10.31 -41.70 -8.64
CA GLY A 462 -10.02 -40.93 -9.86
C GLY A 462 -9.73 -39.45 -9.59
N THR A 463 -10.39 -38.83 -8.60
CA THR A 463 -10.12 -37.44 -8.19
C THR A 463 -8.84 -37.36 -7.37
N VAL A 464 -8.56 -38.36 -6.54
CA VAL A 464 -7.29 -38.44 -5.79
C VAL A 464 -6.10 -38.47 -6.74
N ASN A 465 -6.15 -39.24 -7.84
CA ASN A 465 -5.07 -39.25 -8.84
C ASN A 465 -4.83 -37.86 -9.43
N LYS A 466 -5.89 -37.11 -9.75
CA LYS A 466 -5.78 -35.74 -10.28
C LYS A 466 -5.19 -34.75 -9.27
N ILE A 467 -5.48 -34.94 -7.98
CA ILE A 467 -4.87 -34.15 -6.90
C ILE A 467 -3.37 -34.45 -6.82
N VAL A 468 -2.98 -35.72 -6.90
CA VAL A 468 -1.58 -36.13 -6.90
C VAL A 468 -0.84 -35.51 -8.10
N ASP A 469 -1.43 -35.53 -9.29
CA ASP A 469 -0.85 -34.92 -10.49
C ASP A 469 -0.68 -33.39 -10.31
N PHE A 470 -1.67 -32.72 -9.72
CA PHE A 470 -1.60 -31.30 -9.40
C PHE A 470 -0.47 -31.00 -8.40
N VAL A 471 -0.36 -31.77 -7.31
CA VAL A 471 0.70 -31.60 -6.31
C VAL A 471 2.08 -31.81 -6.94
N ALA A 472 2.25 -32.85 -7.77
CA ALA A 472 3.50 -33.12 -8.48
C ALA A 472 3.88 -31.96 -9.42
N MET A 473 2.90 -31.41 -10.15
CA MET A 473 3.11 -30.26 -11.04
C MET A 473 3.62 -29.04 -10.27
N ILE A 474 2.96 -28.66 -9.16
CA ILE A 474 3.35 -27.52 -8.33
C ILE A 474 4.73 -27.73 -7.70
N LYS A 475 5.03 -28.93 -7.17
CA LYS A 475 6.37 -29.26 -6.68
C LYS A 475 7.44 -29.10 -7.76
N SER A 476 7.13 -29.48 -9.00
CA SER A 476 8.05 -29.28 -10.12
C SER A 476 8.33 -27.80 -10.39
N PHE A 477 7.31 -26.93 -10.23
CA PHE A 477 7.50 -25.49 -10.36
C PHE A 477 8.34 -24.95 -9.20
N ALA A 478 8.05 -25.36 -7.96
CA ALA A 478 8.79 -24.96 -6.76
C ALA A 478 10.30 -25.24 -6.86
N VAL A 479 10.70 -26.34 -7.50
CA VAL A 479 12.12 -26.64 -7.77
C VAL A 479 12.69 -25.69 -8.83
N LYS A 480 11.98 -25.50 -9.94
CA LYS A 480 12.48 -24.76 -11.11
C LYS A 480 12.53 -23.24 -10.90
N ILE A 481 11.63 -22.67 -10.09
CA ILE A 481 11.65 -21.24 -9.79
C ILE A 481 12.94 -20.78 -9.08
N ASN A 482 13.68 -21.70 -8.45
CA ASN A 482 14.96 -21.37 -7.81
C ASN A 482 16.09 -21.11 -8.82
N THR A 483 15.95 -21.58 -10.06
CA THR A 483 16.98 -21.46 -11.10
C THR A 483 16.56 -20.59 -12.27
N LEU A 484 15.25 -20.34 -12.43
CA LEU A 484 14.70 -19.58 -13.55
C LEU A 484 14.51 -18.10 -13.22
N SER A 485 14.60 -17.26 -14.23
CA SER A 485 14.08 -15.89 -14.14
C SER A 485 12.56 -15.90 -14.00
N ALA A 486 11.99 -14.81 -13.46
CA ALA A 486 10.53 -14.66 -13.32
C ALA A 486 9.78 -14.82 -14.66
N TYR A 487 10.38 -14.35 -15.77
CA TYR A 487 9.82 -14.49 -17.10
C TYR A 487 9.79 -15.95 -17.57
N GLU A 488 10.89 -16.68 -17.39
CA GLU A 488 10.97 -18.10 -17.76
C GLU A 488 10.05 -18.96 -16.91
N ALA A 489 9.99 -18.69 -15.61
CA ALA A 489 9.04 -19.33 -14.71
C ALA A 489 7.59 -19.09 -15.15
N ALA A 490 7.24 -17.85 -15.54
CA ALA A 490 5.91 -17.52 -16.07
C ALA A 490 5.59 -18.37 -17.30
N LYS A 491 6.50 -18.37 -18.28
CA LYS A 491 6.34 -19.12 -19.54
C LYS A 491 6.16 -20.61 -19.28
N GLN A 492 6.91 -21.16 -18.33
CA GLN A 492 6.84 -22.57 -18.01
C GLN A 492 5.54 -22.95 -17.28
N ILE A 493 5.13 -22.13 -16.30
CA ILE A 493 3.87 -22.33 -15.58
C ILE A 493 2.70 -22.24 -16.55
N THR A 494 2.62 -21.19 -17.36
CA THR A 494 1.49 -21.00 -18.30
C THR A 494 1.46 -22.07 -19.37
N GLY A 495 2.62 -22.54 -19.84
CA GLY A 495 2.73 -23.63 -20.82
C GLY A 495 2.35 -25.00 -20.25
N SER A 496 2.70 -25.29 -19.00
CA SER A 496 2.47 -26.63 -18.39
C SER A 496 1.07 -26.78 -17.77
N THR A 497 0.44 -25.67 -17.38
CA THR A 497 -0.85 -25.70 -16.67
C THR A 497 -2.07 -25.75 -17.60
N GLY A 498 -1.91 -25.38 -18.87
CA GLY A 498 -3.00 -25.24 -19.83
C GLY A 498 -3.68 -23.88 -19.84
N ILE A 499 -3.21 -22.91 -19.02
CA ILE A 499 -3.81 -21.56 -18.93
C ILE A 499 -3.87 -20.88 -20.30
N MET A 500 -2.78 -20.95 -21.08
CA MET A 500 -2.75 -20.33 -22.42
C MET A 500 -3.75 -20.96 -23.37
N LYS A 501 -4.00 -22.27 -23.24
CA LYS A 501 -4.96 -22.98 -24.08
C LYS A 501 -6.38 -22.54 -23.73
N GLU A 502 -6.73 -22.50 -22.44
CA GLU A 502 -8.05 -22.06 -21.98
C GLU A 502 -8.33 -20.60 -22.39
N LEU A 503 -7.36 -19.70 -22.22
CA LEU A 503 -7.50 -18.29 -22.62
C LEU A 503 -7.59 -18.09 -24.14
N HIS A 504 -6.98 -18.97 -24.95
CA HIS A 504 -7.09 -18.91 -26.41
C HIS A 504 -8.40 -19.51 -26.91
N GLU A 505 -8.97 -20.49 -26.20
CA GLU A 505 -10.26 -21.10 -26.51
C GLU A 505 -11.45 -20.26 -26.01
N ASP A 506 -11.24 -19.40 -25.02
CA ASP A 506 -12.22 -18.46 -24.50
C ASP A 506 -12.56 -17.39 -25.56
N ARG A 507 -13.73 -17.53 -26.19
CA ARG A 507 -14.29 -16.61 -27.20
C ARG A 507 -15.29 -15.62 -26.61
N THR A 508 -15.31 -15.45 -25.29
CA THR A 508 -16.25 -14.53 -24.64
C THR A 508 -15.84 -13.07 -24.97
N PRO A 509 -16.73 -12.25 -25.56
CA PRO A 509 -16.40 -10.91 -26.04
C PRO A 509 -16.07 -9.89 -24.95
#